data_AF-A0AAW6E2D4-F1
#
_entry.id   AF-A0AAW6E2D4-F1
#
_cell.length_a   1.000
_cell.length_b   1.000
_cell.length_c   1.000
_cell.angle_alpha   90.00
_cell.angle_beta   90.00
_cell.angle_gamma   90.00
#
_symmetry.space_group_name_H-M   'P 1'
#
loop_
_entity.id
_entity.type
_entity.pdbx_description
1 polymer ?
#
loop_
_entity_poly.entity_id
_entity_poly.type
_entity_poly.pdbx_seq_one_letter_code
_entity_poly.pdbx_strand_id
1 'polypeptide(L)' 'MLNKIRSKHIQQIRQNDLYKLCRCTLFKNAADFAETMDMLEEYGYLRRETVPAANGCNRSGVMVYINPHIRTR' A
#
# COMPACT_ATOMS: atom_id res chain seq x y z
N MET A 1 -2.20 -0.19 -10.13
CA MET A 1 -1.73 0.40 -8.85
C MET A 1 -0.24 0.72 -8.89
N LEU A 2 0.62 -0.25 -9.19
CA LEU A 2 2.08 -0.10 -9.24
C LEU A 2 2.58 1.05 -10.13
N ASN A 3 2.02 1.26 -11.32
CA ASN A 3 2.45 2.38 -12.20
C ASN A 3 2.26 3.76 -11.56
N LYS A 4 1.20 3.94 -10.75
CA LYS A 4 0.88 5.20 -10.07
C LYS A 4 1.82 5.44 -8.88
N ILE A 5 2.14 4.37 -8.16
CA ILE A 5 3.11 4.34 -7.06
C ILE A 5 4.51 4.67 -7.59
N ARG A 6 4.91 4.03 -8.71
CA ARG A 6 6.16 4.32 -9.42
C ARG A 6 6.22 5.75 -9.91
N SER A 7 5.15 6.24 -10.54
CA SER A 7 5.08 7.61 -11.07
C SER A 7 5.21 8.68 -9.98
N LYS A 8 4.77 8.41 -8.74
CA LYS A 8 4.92 9.31 -7.60
C LYS A 8 6.13 9.01 -6.72
N HIS A 9 6.98 8.05 -7.10
CA HIS A 9 8.13 7.58 -6.29
C HIS A 9 7.75 7.25 -4.83
N ILE A 10 6.55 6.71 -4.61
CA ILE A 10 6.06 6.38 -3.27
C ILE A 10 6.75 5.09 -2.81
N GLN A 11 7.66 5.21 -1.83
CA GLN A 11 8.34 4.07 -1.20
C GLN A 11 7.57 3.53 0.00
N GLN A 12 6.88 4.42 0.73
CA GLN A 12 6.06 4.06 1.88
C GLN A 12 4.81 4.94 1.91
N ILE A 13 3.67 4.36 2.25
CA ILE A 13 2.39 5.06 2.32
C ILE A 13 1.47 4.35 3.30
N ARG A 14 0.57 5.10 3.96
CA ARG A 14 -0.43 4.48 4.83
C ARG A 14 -1.48 3.73 4.00
N GLN A 15 -1.90 2.58 4.52
CA GLN A 15 -3.19 1.92 4.32
C GLN A 15 -4.26 2.79 3.63
N ASN A 16 -4.74 3.73 4.44
CA ASN A 16 -5.87 4.59 4.12
C ASN A 16 -5.58 5.55 2.96
N ASP A 17 -4.37 6.11 2.90
CA ASP A 17 -4.01 7.04 1.84
C ASP A 17 -3.82 6.31 0.52
N LEU A 18 -3.23 5.11 0.55
CA LEU A 18 -3.11 4.26 -0.62
C LEU A 18 -4.49 3.83 -1.15
N TYR A 19 -5.41 3.47 -0.25
CA TYR A 19 -6.80 3.19 -0.62
C TYR A 19 -7.46 4.40 -1.29
N LYS A 20 -7.39 5.60 -0.69
CA LYS A 20 -7.91 6.83 -1.30
C LYS A 20 -7.32 7.12 -2.69
N LEU A 21 -6.02 6.85 -2.86
CA LEU A 21 -5.30 7.09 -4.12
C LEU A 21 -5.71 6.11 -5.23
N CYS A 22 -6.11 4.89 -4.86
CA CYS A 22 -6.54 3.85 -5.78
C CYS A 22 -8.07 3.80 -6.02
N ARG A 23 -8.87 4.26 -5.05
CA ARG A 23 -10.35 4.21 -5.01
C ARG A 23 -11.04 4.83 -6.23
N CYS A 24 -10.43 5.81 -6.87
CA CYS A 24 -11.03 6.47 -8.04
C CYS A 24 -10.48 6.00 -9.39
N THR A 25 -9.55 5.05 -9.43
CA THR A 25 -8.86 4.68 -10.70
C THR A 25 -8.69 3.20 -10.95
N LEU A 26 -8.64 2.36 -9.92
CA LEU A 26 -8.22 0.95 -10.08
C LEU A 26 -9.12 -0.05 -9.35
N PHE A 27 -9.76 0.33 -8.24
CA PHE A 27 -10.60 -0.59 -7.48
C PHE A 27 -11.98 0.02 -7.26
N LYS A 28 -13.04 -0.71 -7.61
CA LYS A 28 -14.43 -0.32 -7.34
C LYS A 28 -14.81 -0.57 -5.87
N ASN A 29 -14.30 -1.65 -5.29
CA ASN A 29 -14.62 -2.06 -3.91
C ASN A 29 -13.37 -2.21 -3.04
N ALA A 30 -13.57 -2.12 -1.72
CA ALA A 30 -12.53 -2.39 -0.73
C ALA A 30 -12.06 -3.86 -0.76
N ALA A 31 -12.92 -4.79 -1.16
CA ALA A 31 -12.60 -6.21 -1.29
C ALA A 31 -11.55 -6.45 -2.38
N ASP A 32 -11.76 -5.92 -3.59
CA ASP A 32 -10.78 -6.02 -4.70
C ASP A 32 -9.43 -5.42 -4.32
N PHE A 33 -9.43 -4.33 -3.55
CA PHE A 33 -8.23 -3.71 -3.04
C PHE A 33 -7.50 -4.60 -2.04
N ALA A 34 -8.22 -5.23 -1.10
CA ALA A 34 -7.62 -6.14 -0.13
C ALA A 34 -7.01 -7.36 -0.82
N GLU A 35 -7.74 -7.99 -1.74
CA GLU A 35 -7.26 -9.14 -2.52
C GLU A 35 -5.99 -8.79 -3.33
N THR A 36 -5.97 -7.62 -3.97
CA THR A 36 -4.77 -7.17 -4.70
C THR A 36 -3.61 -6.85 -3.76
N MET A 37 -3.87 -6.35 -2.55
CA MET A 37 -2.81 -6.15 -1.55
C MET A 37 -2.19 -7.46 -1.09
N ASP A 38 -3.03 -8.47 -0.83
CA ASP A 38 -2.56 -9.81 -0.45
C ASP A 38 -1.73 -10.43 -1.57
N MET A 39 -2.19 -10.36 -2.83
CA MET A 39 -1.41 -10.81 -3.98
C MET A 39 -0.09 -10.06 -4.11
N LEU A 40 -0.08 -8.73 -4.00
CA LEU A 40 1.16 -7.96 -4.12
C LEU A 40 2.14 -8.25 -2.97
N GLU A 41 1.65 -8.53 -1.77
CA GLU A 41 2.49 -8.94 -0.64
C GLU A 41 3.05 -10.35 -0.82
N GLU A 42 2.24 -11.30 -1.27
CA GLU A 42 2.64 -12.69 -1.53
C GLU A 42 3.74 -12.76 -2.59
N TYR A 43 3.63 -11.95 -3.64
CA TYR A 43 4.63 -11.87 -4.68
C TYR A 43 5.84 -10.97 -4.31
N GLY A 44 5.87 -10.40 -3.10
CA GLY A 44 6.98 -9.58 -2.62
C GLY A 44 7.08 -8.17 -3.24
N TYR A 45 6.01 -7.68 -3.85
CA TYR A 45 5.94 -6.33 -4.42
C TYR A 45 5.75 -5.26 -3.35
N LEU A 46 5.08 -5.60 -2.25
CA LEU A 46 4.89 -4.71 -1.11
C LEU A 46 4.94 -5.47 0.20
N ARG A 47 5.06 -4.75 1.31
CA ARG A 47 5.01 -5.29 2.66
C ARG A 47 4.13 -4.39 3.52
N ARG A 48 3.22 -4.99 4.28
CA ARG A 48 2.39 -4.27 5.24
C ARG A 48 3.01 -4.40 6.63
N GLU A 49 3.03 -3.32 7.37
CA GLU A 49 3.51 -3.29 8.74
C GLU A 49 2.54 -2.51 9.60
N THR A 50 2.14 -3.12 10.71
CA THR A 50 1.33 -2.44 11.71
C THR A 50 2.24 -1.53 12.50
N VAL A 51 2.16 -0.24 12.25
CA VAL A 51 2.93 0.77 12.98
C VAL A 51 2.16 1.19 14.22
N PRO A 52 2.78 1.12 15.41
CA PRO A 52 2.20 1.70 16.61
C PRO A 52 2.04 3.21 16.40
N ALA A 53 0.98 3.77 16.96
CA ALA A 53 0.74 5.20 16.83
C ALA A 53 1.85 5.99 17.51
N ALA A 54 2.51 6.87 16.77
CA ALA A 54 3.39 7.86 17.38
C ALA A 54 2.52 8.88 18.14
N ASN A 55 2.86 9.12 19.41
CA ASN A 55 2.28 10.13 20.31
C ASN A 55 0.85 9.88 20.84
N GLY A 56 0.60 8.74 21.49
CA GLY A 56 -0.55 8.59 22.41
C GLY A 56 -1.95 8.65 21.77
N CYS A 57 -2.06 8.66 20.45
CA CYS A 57 -3.33 8.52 19.74
C CYS A 57 -3.64 7.03 19.55
N ASN A 58 -4.79 6.53 20.03
CA ASN A 58 -5.20 5.12 20.00
C ASN A 58 -5.49 4.51 18.60
N ARG A 59 -4.82 4.95 17.53
CA ARG A 59 -5.01 4.40 16.18
C ARG A 59 -3.70 3.86 15.65
N SER A 60 -3.45 2.58 15.92
CA SER A 60 -2.50 1.77 15.16
C SER A 60 -2.81 1.92 13.67
N GLY A 61 -1.78 2.28 12.91
CA GLY A 61 -1.88 2.45 11.46
C GLY A 61 -1.28 1.25 10.77
N VAL A 62 -1.76 0.92 9.57
CA VAL A 62 -1.05 0.01 8.68
C VAL A 62 -0.23 0.86 7.71
N MET A 63 1.08 0.70 7.77
CA MET A 63 2.03 1.27 6.82
C MET A 63 2.26 0.24 5.72
N VAL A 64 2.26 0.69 4.47
CA VAL A 64 2.56 -0.14 3.30
C VAL A 64 3.88 0.33 2.73
N TYR A 65 4.86 -0.55 2.73
CA TYR A 65 6.17 -0.35 2.11
C TYR A 65 6.16 -0.99 0.73
N ILE A 66 6.46 -0.20 -0.30
CA ILE A 66 6.56 -0.67 -1.67
C ILE A 66 8.03 -0.96 -1.94
N ASN A 67 8.33 -2.16 -2.44
CA ASN A 67 9.71 -2.55 -2.67
C ASN A 67 10.23 -1.93 -3.99
N PRO A 68 11.22 -1.01 -3.97
CA PRO A 68 11.78 -0.44 -5.20
C PRO A 68 12.67 -1.43 -5.98
N HIS A 69 13.02 -2.58 -5.39
CA HIS A 69 13.89 -3.59 -6.02
C HIS A 69 13.17 -4.50 -7.02
N ILE A 70 11.88 -4.32 -7.26
CA ILE A 70 11.12 -5.03 -8.31
C ILE A 70 11.44 -4.44 -9.70
N ARG A 71 12.67 -3.96 -9.86
CA ARG A 71 13.27 -3.60 -11.13
C ARG A 71 13.43 -4.93 -11.88
N THR A 72 12.39 -5.22 -12.65
CA THR A 72 12.39 -6.11 -13.81
C THR A 72 13.79 -6.11 -14.43
N ARG A 73 14.48 -7.25 -14.36
CA ARG A 73 15.49 -7.60 -15.35
C ARG A 73 14.80 -8.35 -16.47
#